data_AF-A0A2K5MMP4-F1
#
_entry.id   AF-A0A2K5MMP4-F1
#
_cell.length_a   1.000
_cell.length_b   1.000
_cell.length_c   1.000
_cell.angle_alpha   90.00
_cell.angle_beta   90.00
_cell.angle_gamma   90.00
#
_symmetry.space_group_name_H-M   'P 1'
#
loop_
_entity.id
_entity.type
_entity.pdbx_description
1 polymer ?
#
loop_
_entity_poly.entity_id
_entity_poly.type
_entity_poly.pdbx_seq_one_letter_code
_entity_poly.pdbx_strand_id
1 'polypeptide(L)'
;MKCLVAVWLLVGVSLCVPQFGKGDICDPNPCENGGICLPGLADGSFSCECPDGFTDPNCSSVVEVASDEEEPTSAGPCIPNPCHNGGTCEISEAYRGDTFIGYVCKCPQGFNGIHCQHNINECEVEPCKNGGICTDLVANYSCECPGEFMGRNCQYKCSGPLGIEGGIISNQQITASSTHRALFGLQKWYPYYARLNKKGLINAWTAAENDRWPWIQINLQRKMRVTGVITQGAKRIGSPEYIKSYKIAYSNDGKTWAMYKVKGTNEDMVFRGNIDNNTPYANSFTPPIKAQYVRLYPQVCRRHCTLRMELLGCELSGCSEPLGMKSGHIQDYQITASSVFRTLNMDMFTWEPRKARLDKQGKVNAWTSGHNDQSQWLQVDLLVPTKVTGIITQGAKDFGHVQFVGSYKLAYSNDGEHWTVYQDEKQRKDKVFQGNFDNDTHRKNVIDPPIYARHLRILPWSWYGRITLRSELLGCTEEE
;
A
#
# COMPACT_ATOMS: atom_id res chain seq x y z
N MET A 1 -69.34 67.16 -44.31
CA MET A 1 -70.82 67.29 -44.34
C MET A 1 -71.25 67.38 -42.88
N LYS A 2 -71.32 68.54 -42.23
CA LYS A 2 -72.35 69.59 -42.35
C LYS A 2 -73.78 69.04 -42.47
N CYS A 3 -74.41 68.99 -41.29
CA CYS A 3 -75.73 69.53 -40.92
C CYS A 3 -77.00 69.06 -41.63
N LEU A 4 -78.09 69.31 -40.87
CA LEU A 4 -79.47 69.58 -41.30
C LEU A 4 -80.32 68.29 -41.42
N VAL A 5 -81.52 68.16 -40.85
CA VAL A 5 -82.60 69.16 -40.62
C VAL A 5 -83.59 68.68 -39.54
N ALA A 6 -84.14 69.66 -38.80
CA ALA A 6 -85.49 69.83 -38.20
C ALA A 6 -86.38 68.60 -37.88
N VAL A 7 -86.79 68.39 -36.62
CA VAL A 7 -87.90 69.07 -35.89
C VAL A 7 -89.24 69.02 -36.61
N TRP A 8 -90.20 68.23 -36.09
CA TRP A 8 -91.66 68.51 -36.02
C TRP A 8 -92.23 67.65 -34.87
N LEU A 9 -92.55 68.24 -33.71
CA LEU A 9 -93.92 68.62 -33.28
C LEU A 9 -94.92 67.47 -33.27
N LEU A 10 -95.39 67.07 -32.08
CA LEU A 10 -96.82 67.02 -31.74
C LEU A 10 -97.03 66.73 -30.24
N VAL A 11 -97.78 67.65 -29.63
CA VAL A 11 -98.24 67.65 -28.24
C VAL A 11 -99.44 66.71 -28.11
N GLY A 12 -99.43 65.83 -27.12
CA GLY A 12 -100.54 64.95 -26.76
C GLY A 12 -100.68 64.88 -25.24
N VAL A 13 -101.82 65.36 -24.74
CA VAL A 13 -102.13 65.67 -23.34
C VAL A 13 -102.30 64.41 -22.48
N SER A 14 -101.57 64.44 -21.35
CA SER A 14 -101.82 63.88 -20.02
C SER A 14 -103.13 63.13 -19.75
N LEU A 15 -103.02 61.94 -19.16
CA LEU A 15 -103.91 61.46 -18.09
C LEU A 15 -103.10 60.59 -17.11
N CYS A 16 -102.91 61.12 -15.91
CA CYS A 16 -102.28 60.48 -14.77
C CYS A 16 -103.30 59.56 -14.07
N VAL A 17 -102.96 58.29 -13.84
CA VAL A 17 -103.65 57.39 -12.92
C VAL A 17 -102.68 57.12 -11.78
N PRO A 18 -103.10 57.24 -10.50
CA PRO A 18 -102.18 57.21 -9.37
C PRO A 18 -101.76 55.76 -9.09
N GLN A 19 -100.46 55.52 -8.99
CA GLN A 19 -99.93 54.30 -8.40
C GLN A 19 -99.02 54.69 -7.24
N PHE A 20 -99.42 54.20 -6.07
CA PHE A 20 -98.70 54.07 -4.81
C PHE A 20 -97.19 54.21 -4.95
N GLY A 21 -96.60 55.16 -4.21
CA GLY A 21 -95.15 55.26 -4.06
C GLY A 21 -94.60 53.91 -3.61
N LYS A 22 -93.69 53.34 -4.41
CA LYS A 22 -92.80 52.27 -3.96
C LYS A 22 -92.01 52.85 -2.79
N GLY A 23 -92.10 52.21 -1.61
CA GLY A 23 -91.21 52.51 -0.49
C GLY A 23 -89.76 52.37 -0.94
N ASP A 24 -88.90 53.25 -0.43
CA ASP A 24 -87.48 53.23 -0.76
C ASP A 24 -86.87 51.90 -0.29
N ILE A 25 -86.15 51.22 -1.16
CA ILE A 25 -85.74 49.82 -0.92
C ILE A 25 -84.67 49.70 0.17
N CYS A 26 -84.04 50.82 0.52
CA CYS A 26 -83.10 50.97 1.62
C CYS A 26 -83.76 51.50 2.91
N ASP A 27 -85.10 51.49 3.02
CA ASP A 27 -85.81 51.94 4.22
C ASP A 27 -86.87 50.92 4.70
N PRO A 28 -86.63 50.19 5.81
CA PRO A 28 -85.44 50.24 6.67
C PRO A 28 -84.19 49.62 6.01
N ASN A 29 -82.99 50.10 6.37
CA ASN A 29 -81.71 49.68 5.78
C ASN A 29 -81.50 48.15 5.91
N PRO A 30 -81.40 47.40 4.79
CA PRO A 30 -81.20 45.95 4.81
C PRO A 30 -79.75 45.52 5.10
N CYS A 31 -78.77 46.43 5.08
CA CYS A 31 -77.37 46.13 5.36
C CYS A 31 -77.10 46.13 6.87
N GLU A 32 -76.55 45.04 7.39
CA GLU A 32 -76.21 44.89 8.81
C GLU A 32 -74.80 45.45 9.13
N ASN A 33 -74.44 45.47 10.41
CA ASN A 33 -73.11 45.85 10.91
C ASN A 33 -72.57 47.21 10.43
N GLY A 34 -73.47 48.16 10.16
CA GLY A 34 -73.11 49.51 9.71
C GLY A 34 -72.79 49.62 8.22
N GLY A 35 -73.18 48.63 7.41
CA GLY A 35 -73.07 48.69 5.95
C GLY A 35 -73.94 49.77 5.30
N ILE A 36 -73.45 50.34 4.20
CA ILE A 36 -74.14 51.40 3.44
C ILE A 36 -74.96 50.76 2.32
N CYS A 37 -76.28 50.98 2.30
CA CYS A 37 -77.17 50.49 1.24
C CYS A 37 -77.15 51.43 0.04
N LEU A 38 -76.89 50.86 -1.15
CA LEU A 38 -76.95 51.55 -2.43
C LEU A 38 -78.05 50.92 -3.30
N PRO A 39 -79.03 51.68 -3.80
CA PRO A 39 -80.05 51.16 -4.69
C PRO A 39 -79.42 50.74 -6.03
N GLY A 40 -79.76 49.54 -6.50
CA GLY A 40 -79.25 48.96 -7.74
C GLY A 40 -80.01 49.44 -8.99
N LEU A 41 -79.38 49.27 -10.15
CA LEU A 41 -79.92 49.70 -11.46
C LEU A 41 -81.13 48.89 -11.95
N ALA A 42 -81.46 47.78 -11.28
CA ALA A 42 -82.63 46.96 -11.58
C ALA A 42 -83.75 47.27 -10.60
N ASP A 43 -84.99 47.27 -11.11
CA ASP A 43 -86.19 47.60 -10.35
C ASP A 43 -86.36 46.58 -9.22
N GLY A 44 -86.02 46.96 -7.97
CA GLY A 44 -86.09 46.05 -6.81
C GLY A 44 -84.76 45.52 -6.27
N SER A 45 -83.59 45.96 -6.77
CA SER A 45 -82.29 45.50 -6.26
C SER A 45 -81.57 46.53 -5.38
N PHE A 46 -80.80 46.05 -4.40
CA PHE A 46 -79.89 46.86 -3.59
C PHE A 46 -78.53 46.16 -3.49
N SER A 47 -77.49 46.91 -3.16
CA SER A 47 -76.14 46.41 -2.90
C SER A 47 -75.60 47.05 -1.63
N CYS A 48 -75.01 46.26 -0.75
CA CYS A 48 -74.38 46.76 0.48
C CYS A 48 -72.88 46.97 0.27
N GLU A 49 -72.38 48.12 0.70
CA GLU A 49 -70.96 48.38 0.84
C GLU A 49 -70.54 48.09 2.29
N CYS A 50 -69.78 47.01 2.50
CA CYS A 50 -69.47 46.47 3.82
C CYS A 50 -68.20 47.11 4.43
N PRO A 51 -68.19 47.42 5.74
CA PRO A 51 -66.98 47.82 6.46
C PRO A 51 -65.93 46.70 6.54
N ASP A 52 -64.67 47.08 6.78
CA ASP A 52 -63.55 46.14 6.90
C ASP A 52 -63.84 45.02 7.92
N GLY A 53 -63.63 43.78 7.51
CA GLY A 53 -63.86 42.59 8.34
C GLY A 53 -65.24 41.96 8.21
N PHE A 54 -66.14 42.50 7.37
CA PHE A 54 -67.42 41.87 7.02
C PHE A 54 -67.50 41.54 5.52
N THR A 55 -68.19 40.44 5.20
CA THR A 55 -68.43 39.93 3.85
C THR A 55 -69.87 39.46 3.73
N ASP A 56 -70.29 39.04 2.52
CA ASP A 56 -71.66 38.70 2.11
C ASP A 56 -72.53 39.89 1.62
N PRO A 57 -73.66 39.63 0.90
CA PRO A 57 -74.48 40.69 0.30
C PRO A 57 -75.15 41.65 1.29
N ASN A 58 -75.24 41.30 2.57
CA ASN A 58 -75.91 42.08 3.62
C ASN A 58 -74.94 42.50 4.74
N CYS A 59 -73.63 42.25 4.60
CA CYS A 59 -72.59 42.53 5.60
C CYS A 59 -72.78 41.82 6.95
N SER A 60 -73.45 40.67 6.98
CA SER A 60 -73.72 39.92 8.21
C SER A 60 -72.57 39.01 8.62
N SER A 61 -71.80 38.50 7.65
CA SER A 61 -70.73 37.53 7.89
C SER A 61 -69.41 38.23 8.21
N VAL A 62 -68.71 37.80 9.26
CA VAL A 62 -67.34 38.26 9.54
C VAL A 62 -66.39 37.54 8.59
N VAL A 63 -65.40 38.25 8.04
CA VAL A 63 -64.29 37.64 7.30
C VAL A 63 -63.51 36.79 8.31
N GLU A 64 -63.67 35.47 8.27
CA GLU A 64 -62.73 34.58 8.92
C GLU A 64 -61.39 34.75 8.21
N VAL A 65 -60.50 35.50 8.87
CA VAL A 65 -59.10 35.59 8.48
C VAL A 65 -58.57 34.17 8.64
N ALA A 66 -58.47 33.44 7.53
CA ALA A 66 -57.67 32.24 7.46
C ALA A 66 -56.29 32.65 8.00
N SER A 67 -55.98 32.20 9.22
CA SER A 67 -54.59 32.07 9.64
C SER A 67 -53.89 31.31 8.53
N ASP A 68 -52.70 31.77 8.16
CA ASP A 68 -51.77 31.07 7.28
C ASP A 68 -51.42 29.68 7.88
N GLU A 69 -52.37 28.77 7.88
CA GLU A 69 -52.12 27.34 7.88
C GLU A 69 -51.94 26.99 6.41
N GLU A 70 -50.74 27.27 5.89
CA GLU A 70 -50.22 26.48 4.79
C GLU A 70 -50.45 25.01 5.17
N GLU A 71 -51.23 24.30 4.36
CA GLU A 71 -51.40 22.86 4.50
C GLU A 71 -50.03 22.21 4.79
N PRO A 72 -49.90 21.39 5.84
CA PRO A 72 -48.65 20.69 6.10
C PRO A 72 -48.47 19.69 4.96
N THR A 73 -47.71 20.08 3.94
CA THR A 73 -47.06 19.11 3.08
C THR A 73 -46.25 18.22 4.01
N SER A 74 -46.72 17.00 4.22
CA SER A 74 -46.19 16.02 5.19
C SER A 74 -44.76 15.52 4.90
N ALA A 75 -44.01 16.23 4.07
CA ALA A 75 -42.62 16.01 3.82
C ALA A 75 -41.81 16.75 4.91
N GLY A 76 -41.56 16.08 6.04
CA GLY A 76 -40.65 16.58 7.07
C GLY A 76 -39.26 16.91 6.50
N PRO A 77 -38.36 17.51 7.30
CA PRO A 77 -37.08 18.05 6.82
C PRO A 77 -36.13 17.03 6.15
N CYS A 78 -36.41 15.74 6.27
CA CYS A 78 -35.70 14.64 5.63
C CYS A 78 -36.32 14.17 4.29
N ILE A 79 -37.33 14.86 3.76
CA ILE A 79 -38.05 14.45 2.54
C ILE A 79 -38.10 15.63 1.56
N PRO A 80 -37.41 15.56 0.40
CA PRO A 80 -36.45 14.53 0.00
C PRO A 80 -35.18 14.53 0.89
N ASN A 81 -34.46 13.40 0.96
CA ASN A 81 -33.27 13.28 1.82
C ASN A 81 -32.22 14.35 1.47
N PRO A 82 -31.92 15.31 2.37
CA PRO A 82 -30.97 16.39 2.10
C PRO A 82 -29.50 15.97 2.22
N CYS A 83 -29.23 14.72 2.64
CA CYS A 83 -27.87 14.21 2.82
C CYS A 83 -27.31 13.62 1.52
N HIS A 84 -26.12 14.06 1.13
CA HIS A 84 -25.40 13.57 -0.04
C HIS A 84 -24.65 12.25 0.25
N ASN A 85 -24.12 11.63 -0.81
CA ASN A 85 -23.22 10.47 -0.74
C ASN A 85 -23.78 9.25 0.05
N GLY A 86 -25.10 9.08 0.08
CA GLY A 86 -25.75 8.01 0.83
C GLY A 86 -25.87 8.28 2.33
N GLY A 87 -25.73 9.52 2.76
CA GLY A 87 -25.99 9.94 4.14
C GLY A 87 -27.42 9.66 4.59
N THR A 88 -27.58 9.29 5.86
CA THR A 88 -28.89 9.02 6.47
C THR A 88 -29.37 10.28 7.17
N CYS A 89 -30.55 10.78 6.82
CA CYS A 89 -31.14 11.94 7.49
C CYS A 89 -31.89 11.52 8.75
N GLU A 90 -31.61 12.19 9.86
CA GLU A 90 -32.34 12.03 11.12
C GLU A 90 -32.90 13.37 11.55
N ILE A 91 -34.20 13.40 11.88
CA ILE A 91 -34.86 14.59 12.42
C ILE A 91 -34.23 14.90 13.78
N SER A 92 -33.78 16.13 13.97
CA SER A 92 -33.13 16.57 15.22
C SER A 92 -33.31 18.07 15.42
N GLU A 93 -33.15 18.55 16.66
CA GLU A 93 -33.20 19.97 17.00
C GLU A 93 -31.86 20.67 16.68
N ALA A 94 -31.41 20.56 15.42
CA ALA A 94 -30.16 21.15 14.96
C ALA A 94 -30.34 22.63 14.57
N TYR A 95 -29.42 23.47 15.03
CA TYR A 95 -29.34 24.91 14.69
C TYR A 95 -28.00 25.21 14.01
N ARG A 96 -27.97 26.18 13.09
CA ARG A 96 -26.76 26.79 12.53
C ARG A 96 -26.81 28.30 12.77
N GLY A 97 -26.13 28.74 13.84
CA GLY A 97 -26.31 30.09 14.35
C GLY A 97 -27.75 30.26 14.85
N ASP A 98 -28.42 31.33 14.41
CA ASP A 98 -29.81 31.64 14.80
C ASP A 98 -30.86 30.93 13.93
N THR A 99 -30.45 30.14 12.94
CA THR A 99 -31.35 29.43 12.01
C THR A 99 -31.58 27.98 12.44
N PHE A 100 -32.84 27.59 12.61
CA PHE A 100 -33.26 26.21 12.85
C PHE A 100 -33.23 25.39 11.55
N ILE A 101 -32.56 24.23 11.56
CA ILE A 101 -32.41 23.35 10.40
C ILE A 101 -33.33 22.12 10.50
N GLY A 102 -33.58 21.61 11.72
CA GLY A 102 -34.55 20.54 11.97
C GLY A 102 -34.13 19.11 11.58
N TYR A 103 -32.89 18.90 11.13
CA TYR A 103 -32.32 17.57 10.84
C TYR A 103 -30.80 17.55 10.99
N VAL A 104 -30.26 16.33 11.11
CA VAL A 104 -28.83 16.04 11.07
C VAL A 104 -28.57 14.91 10.08
N CYS A 105 -27.50 15.04 9.29
CA CYS A 105 -27.05 13.98 8.40
C CYS A 105 -26.03 13.10 9.09
N LYS A 106 -26.32 11.80 9.21
CA LYS A 106 -25.34 10.78 9.55
C LYS A 106 -24.54 10.39 8.30
N CYS A 107 -23.30 10.83 8.28
CA CYS A 107 -22.43 10.59 7.14
C CYS A 107 -21.87 9.16 7.13
N PRO A 108 -21.83 8.51 5.95
CA PRO A 108 -21.10 7.27 5.80
C PRO A 108 -19.60 7.53 6.01
N GLN A 109 -18.85 6.46 6.31
CA GLN A 109 -17.40 6.54 6.49
C GLN A 109 -16.76 7.20 5.26
N GLY A 110 -15.80 8.10 5.49
CA GLY A 110 -15.11 8.84 4.43
C GLY A 110 -15.79 10.14 4.00
N PHE A 111 -16.96 10.49 4.54
CA PHE A 111 -17.62 11.77 4.23
C PHE A 111 -17.82 12.63 5.47
N ASN A 112 -17.77 13.94 5.29
CA ASN A 112 -18.07 14.93 6.32
C ASN A 112 -18.86 16.12 5.74
N GLY A 113 -19.17 17.07 6.63
CA GLY A 113 -19.97 18.24 6.32
C GLY A 113 -21.42 18.06 6.74
N ILE A 114 -22.13 19.18 6.83
CA ILE A 114 -23.53 19.24 7.30
C ILE A 114 -24.49 18.35 6.50
N HIS A 115 -24.17 18.10 5.23
CA HIS A 115 -24.93 17.24 4.31
C HIS A 115 -24.09 16.09 3.79
N CYS A 116 -22.97 15.74 4.43
CA CYS A 116 -22.04 14.71 3.95
C CYS A 116 -21.49 14.99 2.53
N GLN A 117 -21.40 16.27 2.18
CA GLN A 117 -21.06 16.71 0.83
C GLN A 117 -19.56 16.70 0.54
N HIS A 118 -18.71 16.60 1.56
CA HIS A 118 -17.26 16.59 1.41
C HIS A 118 -16.72 15.17 1.60
N ASN A 119 -15.89 14.72 0.66
CA ASN A 119 -15.01 13.58 0.91
C ASN A 119 -13.94 14.01 1.93
N ILE A 120 -13.72 13.20 2.95
CA ILE A 120 -12.62 13.40 3.89
C ILE A 120 -11.34 13.15 3.10
N ASN A 121 -10.45 14.14 3.05
CA ASN A 121 -9.18 13.98 2.35
C ASN A 121 -8.20 13.22 3.25
N GLU A 122 -8.10 11.90 3.08
CA GLU A 122 -7.19 11.08 3.89
C GLU A 122 -5.70 11.39 3.64
N CYS A 123 -5.38 12.14 2.58
CA CYS A 123 -4.01 12.58 2.29
C CYS A 123 -3.54 13.79 3.12
N GLU A 124 -4.43 14.50 3.82
CA GLU A 124 -4.05 15.69 4.61
C GLU A 124 -3.08 15.36 5.76
N VAL A 125 -3.15 14.15 6.31
CA VAL A 125 -2.25 13.67 7.37
C VAL A 125 -0.92 13.12 6.85
N GLU A 126 -0.65 13.27 5.55
CA GLU A 126 0.54 12.77 4.86
C GLU A 126 0.87 11.29 5.19
N PRO A 127 -0.06 10.36 4.88
CA PRO A 127 0.13 8.96 5.23
C PRO A 127 1.27 8.31 4.45
N CYS A 128 1.50 8.73 3.20
CA CYS A 128 2.55 8.19 2.34
C CYS A 128 3.95 8.67 2.77
N LYS A 129 4.80 7.75 3.21
CA LYS A 129 6.18 8.00 3.63
C LYS A 129 7.14 8.00 2.44
N ASN A 130 8.39 8.41 2.70
CA ASN A 130 9.52 8.29 1.77
C ASN A 130 9.29 8.91 0.38
N GLY A 131 8.54 10.02 0.32
CA GLY A 131 8.23 10.72 -0.93
C GLY A 131 7.18 10.03 -1.80
N GLY A 132 6.34 9.17 -1.22
CA GLY A 132 5.17 8.61 -1.88
C GLY A 132 4.15 9.69 -2.27
N ILE A 133 3.53 9.54 -3.45
CA ILE A 133 2.46 10.43 -3.89
C ILE A 133 1.13 9.87 -3.39
N CYS A 134 0.42 10.65 -2.57
CA CYS A 134 -0.89 10.27 -2.05
C CYS A 134 -2.00 10.62 -3.03
N THR A 135 -2.93 9.68 -3.24
CA THR A 135 -4.18 9.90 -3.96
C THR A 135 -5.34 9.60 -3.03
N ASP A 136 -6.17 10.61 -2.81
CA ASP A 136 -7.39 10.53 -2.02
C ASP A 136 -8.42 9.61 -2.70
N LEU A 137 -9.08 8.75 -1.92
CA LEU A 137 -10.18 7.89 -2.36
C LEU A 137 -11.35 8.07 -1.38
N VAL A 138 -12.45 7.34 -1.58
CA VAL A 138 -13.57 7.39 -0.63
C VAL A 138 -13.26 6.50 0.58
N ALA A 139 -13.20 7.09 1.77
CA ALA A 139 -12.90 6.41 3.04
C ALA A 139 -11.53 5.70 3.06
N ASN A 140 -10.61 6.09 2.17
CA ASN A 140 -9.35 5.40 1.96
C ASN A 140 -8.39 6.27 1.15
N TYR A 141 -7.14 5.87 1.08
CA TYR A 141 -6.14 6.51 0.23
C TYR A 141 -5.30 5.45 -0.48
N SER A 142 -4.60 5.88 -1.53
CA SER A 142 -3.59 5.08 -2.21
C SER A 142 -2.27 5.83 -2.31
N CYS A 143 -1.17 5.16 -2.01
CA CYS A 143 0.18 5.71 -2.17
C CYS A 143 0.87 5.15 -3.41
N GLU A 144 1.29 6.01 -4.34
CA GLU A 144 2.23 5.65 -5.39
C GLU A 144 3.66 5.74 -4.84
N CYS A 145 4.26 4.57 -4.55
CA CYS A 145 5.59 4.51 -3.96
C CYS A 145 6.70 4.69 -5.00
N PRO A 146 7.67 5.60 -4.75
CA PRO A 146 8.80 5.78 -5.65
C PRO A 146 9.74 4.58 -5.61
N GLY A 147 10.19 4.14 -6.80
CA GLY A 147 11.30 3.21 -7.03
C GLY A 147 11.44 2.07 -6.02
N GLU A 148 12.34 2.27 -5.05
CA GLU A 148 12.81 1.31 -4.06
C GLU A 148 11.90 1.16 -2.84
N PHE A 149 10.77 1.87 -2.75
CA PHE A 149 9.86 1.79 -1.59
C PHE A 149 8.56 1.04 -1.90
N MET A 150 7.97 0.44 -0.87
CA MET A 150 6.71 -0.29 -0.95
C MET A 150 5.96 -0.37 0.38
N GLY A 151 4.79 -1.01 0.35
CA GLY A 151 3.83 -1.02 1.46
C GLY A 151 2.67 -0.08 1.17
N ARG A 152 1.63 -0.12 2.02
CA ARG A 152 0.47 0.77 1.90
C ARG A 152 0.88 2.23 1.96
N ASN A 153 1.89 2.53 2.80
CA ASN A 153 2.36 3.87 3.12
C ASN A 153 3.79 4.09 2.61
N CYS A 154 4.29 3.25 1.69
CA CYS A 154 5.67 3.32 1.21
C CYS A 154 6.75 3.24 2.31
N GLN A 155 6.42 2.60 3.44
CA GLN A 155 7.29 2.52 4.61
C GLN A 155 8.42 1.50 4.46
N TYR A 156 8.23 0.46 3.63
CA TYR A 156 9.21 -0.61 3.49
C TYR A 156 10.17 -0.30 2.35
N LYS A 157 11.46 -0.29 2.67
CA LYS A 157 12.51 -0.28 1.65
C LYS A 157 12.56 -1.67 0.99
N CYS A 158 12.78 -1.70 -0.32
CA CYS A 158 12.81 -2.90 -1.16
C CYS A 158 14.03 -2.83 -2.07
N SER A 159 15.21 -2.62 -1.49
CA SER A 159 16.48 -2.52 -2.22
C SER A 159 17.53 -3.49 -1.67
N GLY A 160 17.10 -4.51 -0.93
CA GLY A 160 17.99 -5.50 -0.33
C GLY A 160 18.59 -6.44 -1.38
N PRO A 161 19.78 -7.02 -1.12
CA PRO A 161 20.36 -8.01 -2.03
C PRO A 161 19.50 -9.28 -2.05
N LEU A 162 19.22 -9.79 -3.24
CA LEU A 162 18.47 -11.05 -3.42
C LEU A 162 19.35 -12.29 -3.23
N GLY A 163 20.67 -12.09 -3.12
CA GLY A 163 21.61 -13.06 -2.58
C GLY A 163 22.38 -13.85 -3.63
N ILE A 164 22.71 -13.20 -4.75
CA ILE A 164 23.70 -13.72 -5.70
C ILE A 164 25.10 -13.69 -5.07
N GLU A 165 25.49 -12.62 -4.37
CA GLU A 165 26.76 -12.52 -3.65
C GLU A 165 26.83 -13.54 -2.50
N GLY A 166 25.81 -13.53 -1.64
CA GLY A 166 25.74 -14.33 -0.41
C GLY A 166 25.50 -15.83 -0.60
N GLY A 167 25.12 -16.26 -1.82
CA GLY A 167 24.91 -17.68 -2.12
C GLY A 167 23.50 -18.20 -1.83
N ILE A 168 22.56 -17.34 -1.42
CA ILE A 168 21.12 -17.68 -1.31
C ILE A 168 20.61 -18.18 -2.66
N ILE A 169 21.01 -17.51 -3.75
CA ILE A 169 20.78 -17.99 -5.11
C ILE A 169 21.84 -19.04 -5.42
N SER A 170 21.40 -20.29 -5.56
CA SER A 170 22.26 -21.44 -5.81
C SER A 170 22.87 -21.42 -7.22
N ASN A 171 23.94 -22.21 -7.43
CA ASN A 171 24.61 -22.31 -8.72
C ASN A 171 23.67 -22.79 -9.85
N GLN A 172 22.68 -23.63 -9.52
CA GLN A 172 21.72 -24.18 -10.48
C GLN A 172 20.70 -23.13 -10.95
N GLN A 173 20.50 -22.06 -10.18
CA GLN A 173 19.59 -20.97 -10.52
C GLN A 173 20.21 -19.95 -11.48
N ILE A 174 21.51 -20.04 -11.75
CA ILE A 174 22.26 -19.11 -12.60
C ILE A 174 22.66 -19.84 -13.89
N THR A 175 22.07 -19.42 -15.00
CA THR A 175 22.35 -19.99 -16.33
C THR A 175 22.75 -18.90 -17.31
N ALA A 176 23.41 -19.27 -18.41
CA ALA A 176 23.79 -18.32 -19.45
C ALA A 176 23.67 -18.96 -20.84
N SER A 177 23.68 -18.12 -21.88
CA SER A 177 23.72 -18.55 -23.27
C SER A 177 24.98 -19.35 -23.60
N SER A 178 26.12 -18.90 -23.08
CA SER A 178 27.44 -19.42 -23.39
C SER A 178 28.43 -19.17 -22.25
N THR A 179 29.62 -19.76 -22.36
CA THR A 179 30.68 -19.65 -21.36
C THR A 179 32.04 -19.68 -22.04
N HIS A 180 32.89 -18.73 -21.68
CA HIS A 180 34.28 -18.67 -22.13
C HIS A 180 35.12 -19.78 -21.49
N ARG A 181 35.99 -20.37 -22.30
CA ARG A 181 37.01 -21.34 -21.88
C ARG A 181 38.38 -20.82 -22.32
N ALA A 182 39.29 -20.63 -21.38
CA ALA A 182 40.68 -20.24 -21.63
C ALA A 182 41.67 -21.35 -21.23
N LEU A 183 42.92 -21.23 -21.67
CA LEU A 183 44.03 -22.16 -21.38
C LEU A 183 43.66 -23.63 -21.61
N PHE A 184 43.34 -23.99 -22.86
CA PHE A 184 42.95 -25.37 -23.24
C PHE A 184 41.77 -25.94 -22.41
N GLY A 185 40.91 -25.07 -21.89
CA GLY A 185 39.74 -25.46 -21.09
C GLY A 185 39.99 -25.61 -19.59
N LEU A 186 41.19 -25.28 -19.11
CA LEU A 186 41.53 -25.26 -17.68
C LEU A 186 40.88 -24.09 -16.94
N GLN A 187 40.63 -22.96 -17.62
CA GLN A 187 39.92 -21.82 -17.04
C GLN A 187 38.51 -21.71 -17.61
N LYS A 188 37.49 -21.98 -16.78
CA LYS A 188 36.08 -21.96 -17.18
C LYS A 188 35.32 -20.87 -16.43
N TRP A 189 34.87 -19.85 -17.16
CA TRP A 189 34.20 -18.67 -16.61
C TRP A 189 32.69 -18.87 -16.53
N TYR A 190 32.27 -19.89 -15.78
CA TYR A 190 30.88 -20.31 -15.69
C TYR A 190 29.94 -19.26 -15.11
N PRO A 191 28.62 -19.34 -15.41
CA PRO A 191 27.62 -18.38 -14.97
C PRO A 191 27.56 -18.23 -13.45
N TYR A 192 27.72 -19.33 -12.69
CA TYR A 192 27.66 -19.33 -11.24
C TYR A 192 28.80 -18.53 -10.55
N TYR A 193 29.83 -18.11 -11.29
CA TYR A 193 30.85 -17.17 -10.80
C TYR A 193 30.45 -15.70 -10.93
N ALA A 194 29.30 -15.38 -11.56
CA ALA A 194 28.79 -14.03 -11.73
C ALA A 194 28.26 -13.40 -10.42
N ARG A 195 28.94 -13.64 -9.30
CA ARG A 195 28.57 -13.15 -7.98
C ARG A 195 29.35 -11.89 -7.67
N LEU A 196 28.67 -10.85 -7.19
CA LEU A 196 29.30 -9.59 -6.80
C LEU A 196 30.47 -9.85 -5.84
N ASN A 197 31.54 -9.07 -5.96
CA ASN A 197 32.74 -9.12 -5.12
C ASN A 197 33.44 -10.49 -5.02
N LYS A 198 33.09 -11.47 -5.86
CA LYS A 198 33.77 -12.77 -5.89
C LYS A 198 35.27 -12.57 -6.12
N LYS A 199 36.07 -13.26 -5.31
CA LYS A 199 37.54 -13.29 -5.35
C LYS A 199 38.02 -14.63 -5.92
N GLY A 200 39.23 -14.63 -6.47
CA GLY A 200 39.89 -15.81 -7.05
C GLY A 200 40.49 -15.51 -8.42
N LEU A 201 41.24 -16.48 -8.96
CA LEU A 201 41.78 -16.40 -10.33
C LEU A 201 40.67 -16.42 -11.39
N ILE A 202 39.58 -17.15 -11.10
CA ILE A 202 38.34 -17.15 -11.87
C ILE A 202 37.25 -16.70 -10.92
N ASN A 203 36.64 -15.57 -11.23
CA ASN A 203 35.76 -14.89 -10.29
C ASN A 203 34.59 -14.15 -10.95
N ALA A 204 34.33 -14.42 -12.23
CA ALA A 204 33.20 -13.83 -12.94
C ALA A 204 32.66 -14.82 -13.97
N TRP A 205 31.51 -14.50 -14.55
CA TRP A 205 31.07 -15.10 -15.80
C TRP A 205 31.64 -14.31 -16.97
N THR A 206 32.05 -15.01 -18.03
CA THR A 206 32.43 -14.42 -19.30
C THR A 206 31.75 -15.18 -20.43
N ALA A 207 31.10 -14.46 -21.34
CA ALA A 207 30.48 -15.06 -22.53
C ALA A 207 31.52 -15.64 -23.50
N ALA A 208 31.12 -16.65 -24.28
CA ALA A 208 31.98 -17.18 -25.34
C ALA A 208 32.20 -16.15 -26.45
N GLU A 209 33.37 -16.18 -27.11
CA GLU A 209 33.76 -15.18 -28.11
C GLU A 209 32.93 -15.21 -29.38
N ASN A 210 32.38 -16.39 -29.72
CA ASN A 210 31.53 -16.60 -30.90
C ASN A 210 30.05 -16.34 -30.63
N ASP A 211 29.66 -16.00 -29.40
CA ASP A 211 28.29 -15.69 -29.03
C ASP A 211 27.96 -14.23 -29.36
N ARG A 212 27.14 -14.01 -30.39
CA ARG A 212 26.73 -12.67 -30.84
C ARG A 212 25.71 -12.01 -29.91
N TRP A 213 24.97 -12.80 -29.13
CA TRP A 213 23.85 -12.33 -28.31
C TRP A 213 23.89 -12.96 -26.92
N PRO A 214 24.96 -12.70 -26.15
CA PRO A 214 25.12 -13.35 -24.88
C PRO A 214 24.03 -12.92 -23.90
N TRP A 215 23.66 -13.84 -23.02
CA TRP A 215 22.78 -13.53 -21.90
C TRP A 215 23.15 -14.33 -20.67
N ILE A 216 22.85 -13.76 -19.50
CA ILE A 216 22.86 -14.46 -18.22
C ILE A 216 21.48 -14.33 -17.58
N GLN A 217 21.00 -15.42 -17.00
CA GLN A 217 19.68 -15.56 -16.45
C GLN A 217 19.75 -16.00 -15.00
N ILE A 218 18.89 -15.39 -14.18
CA ILE A 218 18.71 -15.71 -12.77
C ILE A 218 17.27 -16.19 -12.57
N ASN A 219 17.12 -17.40 -12.01
CA ASN A 219 15.83 -17.94 -11.58
C ASN A 219 15.65 -17.71 -10.07
N LEU A 220 14.75 -16.82 -9.70
CA LEU A 220 14.45 -16.49 -8.29
C LEU A 220 13.55 -17.54 -7.61
N GLN A 221 13.13 -18.60 -8.32
CA GLN A 221 12.23 -19.69 -7.90
C GLN A 221 10.81 -19.29 -7.51
N ARG A 222 10.58 -18.00 -7.22
CA ARG A 222 9.29 -17.40 -6.92
C ARG A 222 9.22 -16.00 -7.55
N LYS A 223 8.01 -15.46 -7.67
CA LYS A 223 7.83 -14.08 -8.12
C LYS A 223 8.34 -13.12 -7.04
N MET A 224 9.29 -12.28 -7.42
CA MET A 224 9.91 -11.28 -6.55
C MET A 224 9.71 -9.89 -7.15
N ARG A 225 9.82 -8.86 -6.31
CA ARG A 225 9.94 -7.47 -6.77
C ARG A 225 11.41 -7.14 -6.91
N VAL A 226 11.88 -6.93 -8.13
CA VAL A 226 13.26 -6.58 -8.46
C VAL A 226 13.32 -5.10 -8.76
N THR A 227 14.07 -4.36 -7.95
CA THR A 227 14.15 -2.89 -7.98
C THR A 227 15.45 -2.39 -8.58
N GLY A 228 16.44 -3.26 -8.79
CA GLY A 228 17.68 -2.87 -9.44
C GLY A 228 18.66 -4.02 -9.64
N VAL A 229 19.82 -3.67 -10.16
CA VAL A 229 20.94 -4.57 -10.38
C VAL A 229 22.25 -3.83 -10.14
N ILE A 230 23.19 -4.50 -9.49
CA ILE A 230 24.57 -4.06 -9.35
C ILE A 230 25.43 -4.90 -10.29
N THR A 231 26.27 -4.26 -11.10
CA THR A 231 27.21 -4.93 -12.00
C THR A 231 28.64 -4.58 -11.65
N GLN A 232 29.57 -5.50 -11.92
CA GLN A 232 31.00 -5.34 -11.71
C GLN A 232 31.74 -6.18 -12.77
N GLY A 233 32.89 -5.72 -13.25
CA GLY A 233 33.70 -6.48 -14.22
C GLY A 233 34.61 -7.52 -13.57
N ALA A 234 35.66 -7.95 -14.28
CA ALA A 234 36.78 -8.67 -13.70
C ALA A 234 38.09 -8.41 -14.46
N LYS A 235 39.18 -8.96 -13.95
CA LYS A 235 40.51 -8.82 -14.54
C LYS A 235 41.04 -10.19 -14.92
N ARG A 236 41.43 -10.34 -16.18
CA ARG A 236 42.03 -11.58 -16.71
C ARG A 236 43.44 -11.28 -17.20
N ILE A 237 44.45 -11.92 -16.62
CA ILE A 237 45.88 -11.78 -16.98
C ILE A 237 46.26 -10.29 -17.15
N GLY A 238 46.13 -9.49 -16.10
CA GLY A 238 46.51 -8.07 -16.18
C GLY A 238 45.47 -7.15 -16.86
N SER A 239 44.51 -7.70 -17.61
CA SER A 239 43.63 -6.94 -18.48
C SER A 239 42.20 -6.78 -17.91
N PRO A 240 41.66 -5.55 -17.82
CA PRO A 240 40.30 -5.33 -17.35
C PRO A 240 39.27 -5.69 -18.43
N GLU A 241 38.23 -6.42 -18.03
CA GLU A 241 37.11 -6.84 -18.85
C GLU A 241 35.79 -6.55 -18.13
N TYR A 242 34.84 -5.93 -18.81
CA TYR A 242 33.56 -5.52 -18.22
C TYR A 242 32.52 -5.14 -19.26
N ILE A 243 31.26 -5.10 -18.85
CA ILE A 243 30.14 -4.65 -19.66
C ILE A 243 29.97 -3.14 -19.51
N LYS A 244 29.91 -2.40 -20.62
CA LYS A 244 29.69 -0.95 -20.68
C LYS A 244 28.23 -0.55 -20.79
N SER A 245 27.39 -1.41 -21.38
CA SER A 245 25.94 -1.22 -21.43
C SER A 245 25.22 -2.55 -21.62
N TYR A 246 23.98 -2.64 -21.15
CA TYR A 246 23.17 -3.86 -21.20
C TYR A 246 21.67 -3.56 -21.24
N LYS A 247 20.87 -4.53 -21.68
CA LYS A 247 19.41 -4.54 -21.58
C LYS A 247 18.97 -5.59 -20.57
N ILE A 248 17.76 -5.43 -20.03
CA ILE A 248 17.15 -6.39 -19.10
C ILE A 248 15.86 -6.93 -19.71
N ALA A 249 15.66 -8.24 -19.60
CA ALA A 249 14.39 -8.88 -19.86
C ALA A 249 13.92 -9.63 -18.61
N TYR A 250 12.63 -9.84 -18.50
CA TYR A 250 12.03 -10.55 -17.38
C TYR A 250 10.91 -11.48 -17.84
N SER A 251 10.64 -12.49 -17.02
CA SER A 251 9.66 -13.53 -17.32
C SER A 251 9.08 -14.15 -16.05
N ASN A 252 7.84 -14.63 -16.13
CA ASN A 252 7.20 -15.40 -15.06
C ASN A 252 7.29 -16.91 -15.28
N ASP A 253 7.50 -17.37 -16.51
CA ASP A 253 7.48 -18.80 -16.90
C ASP A 253 8.84 -19.29 -17.44
N GLY A 254 9.79 -18.39 -17.67
CA GLY A 254 11.10 -18.67 -18.29
C GLY A 254 11.05 -18.91 -19.80
N LYS A 255 9.86 -18.86 -20.41
CA LYS A 255 9.61 -19.13 -21.83
C LYS A 255 9.27 -17.86 -22.59
N THR A 256 8.33 -17.07 -22.07
CA THR A 256 7.90 -15.80 -22.64
C THR A 256 8.64 -14.66 -21.96
N TRP A 257 9.27 -13.79 -22.76
CA TRP A 257 10.17 -12.75 -22.25
C TRP A 257 9.69 -11.37 -22.66
N ALA A 258 9.61 -10.46 -21.69
CA ALA A 258 9.36 -9.05 -21.92
C ALA A 258 10.65 -8.26 -21.72
N MET A 259 10.97 -7.38 -22.66
CA MET A 259 12.07 -6.43 -22.51
C MET A 259 11.65 -5.29 -21.59
N TYR A 260 12.56 -4.85 -20.71
CA TYR A 260 12.33 -3.69 -19.87
C TYR A 260 12.38 -2.42 -20.72
N LYS A 261 11.33 -1.60 -20.64
CA LYS A 261 11.12 -0.43 -21.51
C LYS A 261 11.35 0.90 -20.79
N VAL A 262 11.63 1.94 -21.55
CA VAL A 262 11.67 3.32 -21.05
C VAL A 262 10.25 3.75 -20.64
N LYS A 263 10.12 4.49 -19.53
CA LYS A 263 8.81 4.94 -19.03
C LYS A 263 8.13 5.83 -20.08
N GLY A 264 6.91 5.46 -20.48
CA GLY A 264 6.11 6.22 -21.44
C GLY A 264 6.45 5.98 -22.91
N THR A 265 7.38 5.09 -23.25
CA THR A 265 7.71 4.76 -24.64
C THR A 265 7.69 3.24 -24.89
N ASN A 266 7.75 2.85 -26.16
CA ASN A 266 7.85 1.45 -26.56
C ASN A 266 9.29 0.96 -26.77
N GLU A 267 10.28 1.79 -26.45
CA GLU A 267 11.70 1.50 -26.67
C GLU A 267 12.30 0.69 -25.52
N ASP A 268 13.19 -0.23 -25.86
CA ASP A 268 13.97 -0.99 -24.89
C ASP A 268 14.92 -0.07 -24.12
N MET A 269 14.88 -0.15 -22.79
CA MET A 269 15.81 0.57 -21.94
C MET A 269 17.23 -0.02 -22.06
N VAL A 270 18.21 0.85 -22.36
CA VAL A 270 19.63 0.50 -22.34
C VAL A 270 20.26 1.08 -21.09
N PHE A 271 20.68 0.21 -20.17
CA PHE A 271 21.35 0.59 -18.94
C PHE A 271 22.84 0.83 -19.18
N ARG A 272 23.39 1.83 -18.49
CA ARG A 272 24.84 2.06 -18.44
C ARG A 272 25.47 1.03 -17.51
N GLY A 273 26.55 0.40 -17.97
CA GLY A 273 27.33 -0.56 -17.21
C GLY A 273 28.56 0.08 -16.55
N ASN A 274 29.59 -0.74 -16.36
CA ASN A 274 30.80 -0.37 -15.65
C ASN A 274 31.76 0.46 -16.50
N ILE A 275 32.59 1.25 -15.80
CA ILE A 275 33.68 2.06 -16.39
C ILE A 275 35.04 1.36 -16.16
N ASP A 276 35.13 0.47 -15.19
CA ASP A 276 36.30 -0.32 -14.85
C ASP A 276 35.91 -1.77 -14.48
N ASN A 277 36.88 -2.57 -14.02
CA ASN A 277 36.67 -3.97 -13.70
C ASN A 277 36.28 -4.28 -12.25
N ASN A 278 36.32 -3.31 -11.32
CA ASN A 278 36.22 -3.58 -9.88
C ASN A 278 35.23 -2.70 -9.14
N THR A 279 34.89 -1.52 -9.63
CA THR A 279 33.92 -0.64 -9.00
C THR A 279 32.52 -1.17 -9.29
N PRO A 280 31.74 -1.55 -8.26
CA PRO A 280 30.34 -1.90 -8.43
C PRO A 280 29.55 -0.70 -8.97
N TYR A 281 28.68 -0.94 -9.94
CA TYR A 281 27.83 0.09 -10.53
C TYR A 281 26.37 -0.34 -10.40
N ALA A 282 25.54 0.47 -9.77
CA ALA A 282 24.14 0.17 -9.51
C ALA A 282 23.23 0.89 -10.50
N ASN A 283 22.23 0.17 -11.03
CA ASN A 283 21.11 0.75 -11.76
C ASN A 283 19.79 0.33 -11.12
N SER A 284 18.90 1.29 -10.91
CA SER A 284 17.56 1.04 -10.38
C SER A 284 16.54 0.92 -11.52
N PHE A 285 15.47 0.17 -11.28
CA PHE A 285 14.36 -0.05 -12.19
C PHE A 285 13.15 0.78 -11.74
N THR A 286 12.68 1.67 -12.59
CA THR A 286 11.50 2.51 -12.37
C THR A 286 10.63 2.50 -13.63
N PRO A 287 9.51 1.75 -13.65
CA PRO A 287 8.93 1.00 -12.53
C PRO A 287 9.71 -0.29 -12.16
N PRO A 288 9.57 -0.79 -10.93
CA PRO A 288 10.21 -2.05 -10.51
C PRO A 288 9.62 -3.27 -11.23
N ILE A 289 10.45 -4.28 -11.46
CA ILE A 289 10.07 -5.51 -12.18
C ILE A 289 9.43 -6.50 -11.21
N LYS A 290 8.29 -7.08 -11.56
CA LYS A 290 7.66 -8.18 -10.81
C LYS A 290 7.75 -9.47 -11.62
N ALA A 291 8.73 -10.31 -11.32
CA ALA A 291 9.03 -11.51 -12.11
C ALA A 291 9.72 -12.60 -11.29
N GLN A 292 9.72 -13.83 -11.83
CA GLN A 292 10.51 -14.94 -11.29
C GLN A 292 11.88 -15.05 -11.96
N TYR A 293 11.94 -14.75 -13.26
CA TYR A 293 13.16 -14.84 -14.05
C TYR A 293 13.60 -13.45 -14.49
N VAL A 294 14.88 -13.16 -14.32
CA VAL A 294 15.52 -11.94 -14.82
C VAL A 294 16.68 -12.35 -15.70
N ARG A 295 16.80 -11.73 -16.87
CA ARG A 295 17.87 -11.98 -17.83
C ARG A 295 18.53 -10.68 -18.24
N LEU A 296 19.86 -10.68 -18.20
CA LEU A 296 20.70 -9.55 -18.59
C LEU A 296 21.36 -9.85 -19.93
N TYR A 297 21.25 -8.89 -20.85
CA TYR A 297 21.79 -8.95 -22.22
C TYR A 297 22.87 -7.87 -22.38
N PRO A 298 24.17 -8.23 -22.31
CA PRO A 298 25.25 -7.31 -22.60
C PRO A 298 25.11 -6.75 -24.02
N GLN A 299 25.23 -5.43 -24.18
CA GLN A 299 25.17 -4.76 -25.50
C GLN A 299 26.56 -4.34 -25.96
N VAL A 300 27.29 -3.64 -25.09
CA VAL A 300 28.65 -3.18 -25.37
C VAL A 300 29.57 -3.67 -24.26
N CYS A 301 30.68 -4.30 -24.65
CA CYS A 301 31.65 -4.87 -23.72
C CYS A 301 33.05 -4.34 -23.99
N ARG A 302 33.89 -4.24 -22.96
CA ARG A 302 35.32 -3.98 -23.11
C ARG A 302 36.06 -5.30 -23.17
N ARG A 303 36.65 -5.60 -24.34
CA ARG A 303 37.33 -6.86 -24.70
C ARG A 303 36.38 -8.06 -24.72
N HIS A 304 35.89 -8.48 -23.56
CA HIS A 304 34.92 -9.56 -23.43
C HIS A 304 33.77 -9.15 -22.51
N CYS A 305 32.61 -9.77 -22.71
CA CYS A 305 31.45 -9.57 -21.86
C CYS A 305 31.64 -10.37 -20.57
N THR A 306 32.30 -9.72 -19.60
CA THR A 306 32.63 -10.28 -18.29
C THR A 306 31.83 -9.58 -17.19
N LEU A 307 31.21 -10.34 -16.30
CA LEU A 307 30.26 -9.83 -15.30
C LEU A 307 30.31 -10.59 -13.98
N ARG A 308 30.28 -9.80 -12.91
CA ARG A 308 29.83 -10.13 -11.56
C ARG A 308 28.60 -9.28 -11.27
N MET A 309 27.58 -9.84 -10.63
CA MET A 309 26.35 -9.09 -10.37
C MET A 309 25.69 -9.45 -9.04
N GLU A 310 24.79 -8.56 -8.61
CA GLU A 310 23.81 -8.77 -7.55
C GLU A 310 22.47 -8.17 -7.99
N LEU A 311 21.37 -8.86 -7.71
CA LEU A 311 20.03 -8.30 -7.95
C LEU A 311 19.54 -7.67 -6.66
N LEU A 312 18.89 -6.52 -6.78
CA LEU A 312 18.29 -5.80 -5.66
C LEU A 312 16.78 -5.94 -5.72
N GLY A 313 16.15 -6.10 -4.56
CA GLY A 313 14.71 -6.25 -4.47
C GLY A 313 14.25 -6.83 -3.14
N CYS A 314 13.03 -7.33 -3.13
CA CYS A 314 12.40 -7.92 -1.97
C CYS A 314 11.25 -8.87 -2.40
N GLU A 315 10.64 -9.52 -1.41
CA GLU A 315 9.44 -10.33 -1.63
C GLU A 315 8.21 -9.45 -1.93
N LEU A 316 7.21 -9.98 -2.64
CA LEU A 316 6.02 -9.21 -3.03
C LEU A 316 5.18 -8.72 -1.85
N SER A 317 5.31 -9.36 -0.68
CA SER A 317 4.66 -8.94 0.56
C SER A 317 5.29 -7.67 1.17
N GLY A 318 6.54 -7.34 0.80
CA GLY A 318 7.29 -6.19 1.32
C GLY A 318 7.83 -6.32 2.74
N CYS A 319 7.42 -7.35 3.48
CA CYS A 319 7.84 -7.60 4.85
C CYS A 319 9.02 -8.59 4.86
N SER A 320 10.15 -8.25 4.24
CA SER A 320 11.31 -9.15 4.15
C SER A 320 12.64 -8.46 4.47
N GLU A 321 12.57 -7.35 5.18
CA GLU A 321 13.74 -6.54 5.54
C GLU A 321 14.47 -7.16 6.74
N PRO A 322 15.80 -6.96 6.84
CA PRO A 322 16.57 -7.44 7.98
C PRO A 322 16.14 -6.73 9.27
N LEU A 323 15.75 -7.51 10.29
CA LEU A 323 15.30 -6.98 11.59
C LEU A 323 16.44 -6.44 12.44
N GLY A 324 17.69 -6.80 12.13
CA GLY A 324 18.84 -6.06 12.63
C GLY A 324 19.92 -6.86 13.34
N MET A 325 20.00 -8.16 13.09
CA MET A 325 21.09 -8.98 13.63
C MET A 325 22.43 -8.53 13.06
N LYS A 326 22.55 -8.31 11.75
CA LYS A 326 23.80 -7.89 11.10
C LYS A 326 24.12 -6.42 11.34
N SER A 327 23.12 -5.54 11.24
CA SER A 327 23.29 -4.09 11.36
C SER A 327 23.57 -3.63 12.79
N GLY A 328 23.18 -4.43 13.79
CA GLY A 328 23.31 -4.05 15.20
C GLY A 328 22.09 -3.29 15.73
N HIS A 329 20.99 -3.18 14.98
CA HIS A 329 19.73 -2.64 15.52
C HIS A 329 19.20 -3.50 16.66
N ILE A 330 19.24 -4.84 16.49
CA ILE A 330 19.05 -5.78 17.61
C ILE A 330 20.32 -5.72 18.46
N GLN A 331 20.19 -5.27 19.71
CA GLN A 331 21.30 -5.08 20.63
C GLN A 331 21.82 -6.41 21.21
N ASP A 332 23.05 -6.41 21.73
CA ASP A 332 23.70 -7.63 22.24
C ASP A 332 22.93 -8.28 23.40
N TYR A 333 22.28 -7.49 24.26
CA TYR A 333 21.50 -8.01 25.40
C TYR A 333 20.22 -8.73 24.97
N GLN A 334 19.73 -8.46 23.75
CA GLN A 334 18.53 -9.10 23.20
C GLN A 334 18.80 -10.54 22.71
N ILE A 335 20.07 -10.95 22.61
CA ILE A 335 20.48 -12.24 22.07
C ILE A 335 21.02 -13.10 23.19
N THR A 336 20.30 -14.17 23.51
CA THR A 336 20.67 -15.13 24.58
C THR A 336 20.74 -16.54 24.03
N ALA A 337 21.39 -17.45 24.74
CA ALA A 337 21.47 -18.86 24.32
C ALA A 337 21.46 -19.78 25.54
N SER A 338 21.06 -21.02 25.26
CA SER A 338 21.13 -22.17 26.18
C SER A 338 22.51 -22.39 26.80
N SER A 339 23.57 -22.36 25.99
CA SER A 339 24.94 -22.59 26.42
C SER A 339 25.95 -21.93 25.47
N VAL A 340 27.22 -21.86 25.89
CA VAL A 340 28.29 -21.19 25.16
C VAL A 340 29.57 -22.02 25.20
N PHE A 341 30.25 -22.15 24.05
CA PHE A 341 31.54 -22.80 23.93
C PHE A 341 32.71 -21.82 24.07
N ARG A 342 33.80 -22.30 24.67
CA ARG A 342 35.08 -21.59 24.78
C ARG A 342 36.19 -22.42 24.16
N THR A 343 36.84 -21.89 23.13
CA THR A 343 38.00 -22.57 22.54
C THR A 343 39.19 -22.46 23.50
N LEU A 344 39.84 -23.59 23.79
CA LEU A 344 40.98 -23.70 24.72
C LEU A 344 40.69 -23.19 26.15
N ASN A 345 39.42 -23.10 26.57
CA ASN A 345 39.01 -22.49 27.85
C ASN A 345 39.54 -21.05 28.06
N MET A 346 39.81 -20.31 26.98
CA MET A 346 40.25 -18.92 27.05
C MET A 346 39.08 -17.97 26.82
N ASP A 347 38.89 -16.98 27.71
CA ASP A 347 37.78 -16.01 27.60
C ASP A 347 37.80 -15.24 26.28
N MET A 348 38.99 -14.92 25.76
CA MET A 348 39.18 -14.25 24.46
C MET A 348 38.59 -15.06 23.29
N PHE A 349 38.46 -16.38 23.42
CA PHE A 349 37.94 -17.28 22.39
C PHE A 349 36.54 -17.83 22.74
N THR A 350 35.71 -17.03 23.42
CA THR A 350 34.33 -17.40 23.77
C THR A 350 33.35 -17.09 22.64
N TRP A 351 32.58 -18.10 22.22
CA TRP A 351 31.61 -18.05 21.11
C TRP A 351 30.21 -17.61 21.57
N GLU A 352 30.14 -16.39 22.10
CA GLU A 352 28.95 -15.84 22.77
C GLU A 352 27.74 -15.63 21.83
N PRO A 353 26.50 -15.67 22.36
CA PRO A 353 25.27 -15.48 21.58
C PRO A 353 25.24 -14.16 20.81
N ARG A 354 25.74 -13.06 21.40
CA ARG A 354 25.84 -11.74 20.74
C ARG A 354 26.63 -11.73 19.43
N LYS A 355 27.46 -12.75 19.19
CA LYS A 355 28.25 -12.91 17.96
C LYS A 355 27.50 -13.65 16.86
N ALA A 356 26.29 -14.16 17.10
CA ALA A 356 25.45 -14.88 16.14
C ALA A 356 24.85 -14.01 15.02
N ARG A 357 25.61 -13.05 14.51
CA ARG A 357 25.19 -12.05 13.53
C ARG A 357 25.68 -12.46 12.15
N LEU A 358 24.81 -12.37 11.14
CA LEU A 358 25.15 -12.72 9.76
C LEU A 358 26.39 -11.96 9.27
N ASP A 359 27.27 -12.63 8.52
CA ASP A 359 28.52 -12.08 7.97
C ASP A 359 29.50 -11.47 8.97
N LYS A 360 29.31 -11.72 10.28
CA LYS A 360 30.26 -11.28 11.30
C LYS A 360 31.65 -11.83 10.96
N GLN A 361 32.64 -10.95 11.05
CA GLN A 361 34.06 -11.22 10.80
C GLN A 361 34.83 -11.25 12.13
N GLY A 362 36.01 -11.87 12.11
CA GLY A 362 36.89 -11.99 13.28
C GLY A 362 37.28 -13.43 13.56
N LYS A 363 38.16 -13.62 14.54
CA LYS A 363 38.61 -14.96 14.98
C LYS A 363 37.47 -15.78 15.62
N VAL A 364 36.62 -15.09 16.37
CA VAL A 364 35.37 -15.63 16.92
C VAL A 364 34.23 -14.78 16.40
N ASN A 365 33.43 -15.35 15.53
CA ASN A 365 32.50 -14.60 14.71
C ASN A 365 31.11 -15.24 14.64
N ALA A 366 30.82 -16.21 15.50
CA ALA A 366 29.51 -16.85 15.59
C ALA A 366 29.17 -17.17 17.04
N TRP A 367 27.96 -17.65 17.26
CA TRP A 367 27.63 -18.39 18.47
C TRP A 367 27.91 -19.87 18.25
N THR A 368 28.47 -20.52 19.27
CA THR A 368 28.66 -21.97 19.32
C THR A 368 28.18 -22.48 20.67
N SER A 369 27.34 -23.51 20.68
CA SER A 369 26.82 -24.07 21.92
C SER A 369 27.91 -24.85 22.68
N GLY A 370 27.84 -24.82 24.01
CA GLY A 370 28.74 -25.59 24.87
C GLY A 370 28.55 -27.10 24.73
N HIS A 371 27.30 -27.53 24.51
CA HIS A 371 26.93 -28.94 24.32
C HIS A 371 26.35 -29.18 22.93
N ASN A 372 26.57 -30.37 22.37
CA ASN A 372 26.07 -30.77 21.04
C ASN A 372 24.88 -31.73 21.21
N ASP A 373 23.73 -31.19 21.59
CA ASP A 373 22.48 -31.94 21.75
C ASP A 373 21.29 -31.11 21.24
N GLN A 374 20.13 -31.73 21.10
CA GLN A 374 18.93 -31.10 20.54
C GLN A 374 18.18 -30.20 21.54
N SER A 375 18.64 -30.09 22.79
CA SER A 375 18.06 -29.17 23.77
C SER A 375 18.61 -27.74 23.65
N GLN A 376 19.65 -27.56 22.85
CA GLN A 376 20.27 -26.26 22.64
C GLN A 376 19.35 -25.32 21.87
N TRP A 377 19.47 -24.03 22.18
CA TRP A 377 18.74 -22.96 21.52
C TRP A 377 19.54 -21.66 21.51
N LEU A 378 19.29 -20.85 20.48
CA LEU A 378 19.65 -19.43 20.39
C LEU A 378 18.35 -18.63 20.36
N GLN A 379 18.22 -17.63 21.22
CA GLN A 379 17.04 -16.81 21.40
C GLN A 379 17.32 -15.36 21.02
N VAL A 380 16.34 -14.73 20.40
CA VAL A 380 16.31 -13.30 20.09
C VAL A 380 15.04 -12.70 20.68
N ASP A 381 15.17 -11.68 21.51
CA ASP A 381 14.07 -10.82 21.98
C ASP A 381 13.92 -9.61 21.04
N LEU A 382 12.81 -9.53 20.32
CA LEU A 382 12.52 -8.42 19.40
C LEU A 382 11.97 -7.18 20.12
N LEU A 383 11.78 -7.24 21.44
CA LEU A 383 11.21 -6.20 22.34
C LEU A 383 9.73 -5.90 22.10
N VAL A 384 9.27 -5.94 20.86
CA VAL A 384 7.89 -5.76 20.45
C VAL A 384 7.41 -6.95 19.61
N PRO A 385 6.12 -7.31 19.67
CA PRO A 385 5.54 -8.29 18.75
C PRO A 385 5.83 -7.90 17.30
N THR A 386 6.54 -8.77 16.60
CA THR A 386 7.06 -8.50 15.26
C THR A 386 6.66 -9.63 14.32
N LYS A 387 6.35 -9.28 13.07
CA LYS A 387 6.05 -10.25 12.02
C LYS A 387 7.34 -10.75 11.39
N VAL A 388 7.70 -12.00 11.70
CA VAL A 388 8.89 -12.67 11.18
C VAL A 388 8.50 -13.54 9.99
N THR A 389 9.06 -13.23 8.82
CA THR A 389 8.74 -13.87 7.53
C THR A 389 9.87 -14.74 7.02
N GLY A 390 11.06 -14.64 7.60
CA GLY A 390 12.19 -15.44 7.16
C GLY A 390 13.37 -15.39 8.10
N ILE A 391 14.31 -16.27 7.83
CA ILE A 391 15.58 -16.35 8.55
C ILE A 391 16.69 -16.73 7.57
N ILE A 392 17.83 -16.06 7.70
CA ILE A 392 19.06 -16.39 7.00
C ILE A 392 20.02 -16.99 8.02
N THR A 393 20.63 -18.12 7.68
CA THR A 393 21.58 -18.84 8.51
C THR A 393 22.92 -19.00 7.79
N GLN A 394 24.01 -19.02 8.55
CA GLN A 394 25.38 -19.17 8.07
C GLN A 394 26.21 -19.89 9.16
N GLY A 395 27.13 -20.78 8.77
CA GLY A 395 28.03 -21.46 9.71
C GLY A 395 29.23 -20.61 10.10
N ALA A 396 30.31 -21.23 10.62
CA ALA A 396 31.60 -20.57 10.85
C ALA A 396 32.77 -21.56 10.81
N LYS A 397 33.99 -21.05 11.05
CA LYS A 397 35.21 -21.84 11.16
C LYS A 397 35.91 -21.53 12.48
N ASP A 398 36.24 -22.56 13.24
CA ASP A 398 37.08 -22.46 14.43
C ASP A 398 38.46 -23.03 14.12
N PHE A 399 39.50 -22.19 14.11
CA PHE A 399 40.88 -22.58 13.75
C PHE A 399 40.99 -23.44 12.47
N GLY A 400 40.19 -23.14 11.45
CA GLY A 400 40.16 -23.88 10.18
C GLY A 400 39.21 -25.07 10.14
N HIS A 401 38.66 -25.49 11.27
CA HIS A 401 37.63 -26.52 11.33
C HIS A 401 36.25 -25.92 11.03
N VAL A 402 35.63 -26.42 9.96
CA VAL A 402 34.28 -26.02 9.51
C VAL A 402 33.23 -26.52 10.50
N GLN A 403 32.30 -25.65 10.90
CA GLN A 403 31.19 -25.97 11.80
C GLN A 403 29.93 -25.23 11.36
N PHE A 404 28.78 -25.92 11.36
CA PHE A 404 27.51 -25.31 10.96
C PHE A 404 26.30 -26.12 11.40
N VAL A 405 25.14 -25.46 11.50
CA VAL A 405 23.84 -26.11 11.69
C VAL A 405 23.28 -26.57 10.33
N GLY A 406 23.04 -27.87 10.20
CA GLY A 406 22.53 -28.49 8.97
C GLY A 406 21.00 -28.52 8.87
N SER A 407 20.30 -28.53 10.00
CA SER A 407 18.85 -28.33 10.06
C SER A 407 18.43 -27.80 11.43
N TYR A 408 17.30 -27.12 11.49
CA TYR A 408 16.79 -26.53 12.74
C TYR A 408 15.25 -26.43 12.73
N LYS A 409 14.67 -26.31 13.91
CA LYS A 409 13.28 -25.92 14.13
C LYS A 409 13.23 -24.49 14.65
N LEU A 410 12.06 -23.87 14.59
CA LEU A 410 11.81 -22.56 15.20
C LEU A 410 10.78 -22.72 16.31
N ALA A 411 10.95 -22.00 17.40
CA ALA A 411 9.94 -21.82 18.43
C ALA A 411 9.75 -20.33 18.71
N TYR A 412 8.55 -19.93 19.10
CA TYR A 412 8.21 -18.53 19.32
C TYR A 412 7.33 -18.36 20.56
N SER A 413 7.37 -17.17 21.14
CA SER A 413 6.68 -16.82 22.38
C SER A 413 6.43 -15.31 22.47
N ASN A 414 5.38 -14.89 23.18
CA ASN A 414 5.09 -13.49 23.48
C ASN A 414 5.45 -13.09 24.92
N ASP A 415 5.53 -14.06 25.84
CA ASP A 415 5.82 -13.85 27.26
C ASP A 415 7.24 -14.29 27.66
N GLY A 416 7.91 -15.08 26.81
CA GLY A 416 9.22 -15.68 27.08
C GLY A 416 9.17 -16.96 27.92
N GLU A 417 7.99 -17.36 28.41
CA GLU A 417 7.77 -18.51 29.29
C GLU A 417 7.10 -19.67 28.55
N HIS A 418 6.03 -19.38 27.80
CA HIS A 418 5.30 -20.38 27.02
C HIS A 418 5.78 -20.38 25.58
N TRP A 419 6.25 -21.54 25.11
CA TRP A 419 6.87 -21.68 23.80
C TRP A 419 6.06 -22.58 22.89
N THR A 420 5.75 -22.07 21.71
CA THR A 420 5.12 -22.85 20.63
C THR A 420 6.16 -23.16 19.57
N VAL A 421 6.31 -24.44 19.23
CA VAL A 421 7.18 -24.86 18.12
C VAL A 421 6.43 -24.63 16.81
N TYR A 422 7.10 -24.04 15.82
CA TYR A 422 6.52 -23.76 14.51
C TYR A 422 6.22 -25.06 13.76
N GLN A 423 4.98 -25.20 13.30
CA GLN A 423 4.47 -26.41 12.65
C GLN A 423 4.18 -26.16 11.17
N ASP A 424 4.33 -27.22 10.37
CA ASP A 424 3.90 -27.23 8.97
C ASP A 424 2.36 -27.40 8.93
N GLU A 425 1.63 -26.42 8.40
CA GLU A 425 0.16 -26.46 8.35
C GLU A 425 -0.39 -27.69 7.64
N LYS A 426 0.32 -28.19 6.60
CA LYS A 426 -0.16 -29.32 5.79
C LYS A 426 0.00 -30.65 6.52
N GLN A 427 1.03 -30.76 7.36
CA GLN A 427 1.40 -32.01 8.01
C GLN A 427 1.09 -32.04 9.51
N ARG A 428 0.74 -30.89 10.11
CA ARG A 428 0.53 -30.71 11.56
C ARG A 428 1.67 -31.30 12.41
N LYS A 429 2.90 -31.19 11.90
CA LYS A 429 4.14 -31.63 12.55
C LYS A 429 5.11 -30.48 12.61
N ASP A 430 6.01 -30.51 13.57
CA ASP A 430 7.11 -29.55 13.69
C ASP A 430 7.83 -29.38 12.35
N LYS A 431 7.93 -28.16 11.88
CA LYS A 431 8.65 -27.86 10.65
C LYS A 431 10.15 -27.94 10.92
N VAL A 432 10.83 -28.81 10.17
CA VAL A 432 12.29 -28.85 10.12
C VAL A 432 12.78 -28.06 8.91
N PHE A 433 13.47 -26.95 9.18
CA PHE A 433 14.11 -26.13 8.16
C PHE A 433 15.48 -26.69 7.79
N GLN A 434 15.77 -26.71 6.50
CA GLN A 434 17.09 -27.10 6.00
C GLN A 434 18.07 -25.93 6.20
N GLY A 435 19.13 -26.18 6.95
CA GLY A 435 20.18 -25.22 7.28
C GLY A 435 21.30 -25.20 6.25
N ASN A 436 22.51 -24.99 6.74
CA ASN A 436 23.70 -24.81 5.92
C ASN A 436 24.33 -26.17 5.53
N PHE A 437 25.09 -26.15 4.43
CA PHE A 437 25.92 -27.29 3.99
C PHE A 437 27.43 -26.97 4.08
N ASP A 438 27.77 -25.73 4.41
CA ASP A 438 29.12 -25.23 4.59
C ASP A 438 29.12 -24.09 5.62
N ASN A 439 30.28 -23.46 5.83
CA ASN A 439 30.42 -22.41 6.84
C ASN A 439 30.12 -20.98 6.36
N ASP A 440 30.09 -20.69 5.06
CA ASP A 440 30.12 -19.32 4.54
C ASP A 440 28.90 -18.97 3.66
N THR A 441 28.31 -19.94 2.97
CA THR A 441 27.15 -19.75 2.11
C THR A 441 25.91 -19.46 2.95
N HIS A 442 25.21 -18.37 2.62
CA HIS A 442 23.94 -18.03 3.25
C HIS A 442 22.85 -19.02 2.87
N ARG A 443 22.07 -19.44 3.86
CA ARG A 443 20.85 -20.22 3.64
C ARG A 443 19.65 -19.42 4.13
N LYS A 444 18.83 -18.94 3.20
CA LYS A 444 17.54 -18.29 3.50
C LYS A 444 16.42 -19.32 3.53
N ASN A 445 15.66 -19.33 4.61
CA ASN A 445 14.38 -20.03 4.71
C ASN A 445 13.26 -19.01 4.88
N VAL A 446 12.20 -19.18 4.09
CA VAL A 446 10.97 -18.38 4.22
C VAL A 446 10.03 -19.11 5.16
N ILE A 447 9.38 -18.33 6.02
CA ILE A 447 8.45 -18.80 7.05
C ILE A 447 7.06 -18.45 6.53
N ASP A 448 6.32 -19.48 6.14
CA ASP A 448 4.99 -19.39 5.54
C ASP A 448 4.09 -20.48 6.16
N PRO A 449 3.04 -20.10 6.92
CA PRO A 449 2.65 -18.73 7.28
C PRO A 449 3.68 -18.00 8.18
N PRO A 450 3.73 -16.65 8.17
CA PRO A 450 4.68 -15.89 8.99
C PRO A 450 4.40 -16.03 10.50
N ILE A 451 5.46 -15.92 11.32
CA ILE A 451 5.35 -15.94 12.78
C ILE A 451 5.07 -14.52 13.28
N TYR A 452 4.12 -14.35 14.19
CA TYR A 452 3.90 -13.10 14.90
C TYR A 452 4.22 -13.30 16.38
N ALA A 453 5.37 -12.80 16.82
CA ALA A 453 5.84 -12.99 18.18
C ALA A 453 6.88 -11.94 18.60
N ARG A 454 7.06 -11.77 19.92
CA ARG A 454 8.16 -10.98 20.49
C ARG A 454 9.46 -11.77 20.59
N HIS A 455 9.41 -13.03 21.01
CA HIS A 455 10.58 -13.86 21.20
C HIS A 455 10.64 -14.97 20.15
N LEU A 456 11.83 -15.19 19.60
CA LEU A 456 12.11 -16.28 18.66
C LEU A 456 13.29 -17.12 19.15
N ARG A 457 13.15 -18.44 19.08
CA ARG A 457 14.20 -19.43 19.33
C ARG A 457 14.50 -20.22 18.07
N ILE A 458 15.79 -20.34 17.78
CA ILE A 458 16.32 -21.26 16.78
C ILE A 458 16.77 -22.51 17.53
N LEU A 459 16.21 -23.66 17.16
CA LEU A 459 16.43 -24.96 17.81
C LEU A 459 17.22 -25.86 16.84
N PRO A 460 18.54 -26.00 17.00
CA PRO A 460 19.37 -26.85 16.14
C PRO A 460 18.92 -28.32 16.21
N TRP A 461 18.72 -28.94 15.05
CA TRP A 461 18.22 -30.31 14.93
C TRP A 461 19.27 -31.27 14.40
N SER A 462 20.08 -30.82 13.42
CA SER A 462 21.29 -31.50 12.95
C SER A 462 22.41 -30.49 12.67
N TRP A 463 23.66 -30.92 12.76
CA TRP A 463 24.83 -30.06 12.60
C TRP A 463 26.05 -30.85 12.13
N TYR A 464 27.06 -30.12 11.65
CA TYR A 464 28.37 -30.66 11.31
C TYR A 464 29.43 -30.06 12.24
N GLY A 465 30.24 -30.92 12.87
CA GLY A 465 31.20 -30.50 13.90
C GLY A 465 30.48 -30.13 15.21
N ARG A 466 30.33 -28.84 15.49
CA ARG A 466 29.54 -28.31 16.62
C ARG A 466 28.38 -27.46 16.10
N ILE A 467 27.38 -27.28 16.95
CA ILE A 467 26.29 -26.34 16.71
C ILE A 467 26.88 -24.94 16.70
N THR A 468 27.06 -24.39 15.51
CA THR A 468 27.62 -23.05 15.29
C THR A 468 26.76 -22.29 14.29
N LEU A 469 26.37 -21.07 14.67
CA LEU A 469 25.41 -20.28 13.90
C LEU A 469 25.73 -18.78 13.90
N ARG A 470 25.63 -18.21 12.70
CA ARG A 470 25.39 -16.80 12.43
C ARG A 470 24.01 -16.69 11.79
N SER A 471 23.24 -15.68 12.14
CA SER A 471 21.87 -15.52 11.62
C SER A 471 21.46 -14.07 11.38
N GLU A 472 20.48 -13.90 10.50
CA GLU A 472 19.70 -12.67 10.31
C GLU A 472 18.22 -13.03 10.26
N LEU A 473 17.39 -12.26 10.97
CA LEU A 473 15.94 -12.42 10.94
C LEU A 473 15.37 -11.44 9.93
N LEU A 474 14.36 -11.89 9.19
CA LEU A 474 13.67 -11.08 8.19
C LEU A 474 12.22 -10.87 8.62
N GLY A 475 11.71 -9.66 8.46
CA GLY A 475 10.37 -9.33 8.88
C GLY A 475 10.06 -7.84 8.81
N CYS A 476 9.03 -7.44 9.55
CA CYS A 476 8.61 -6.06 9.73
C CYS A 476 7.81 -5.93 11.02
N THR A 477 7.85 -4.75 11.63
CA THR A 477 6.88 -4.36 12.66
C THR A 477 5.57 -4.02 11.95
N GLU A 478 4.45 -4.52 12.47
CA GLU A 478 3.15 -4.06 12.00
C GLU A 478 2.94 -2.69 12.67
N GLU A 479 3.07 -1.61 11.90
CA GLU A 479 2.45 -0.33 12.27
C GLU A 479 1.01 -0.38 11.74
N GLU A 480 0.06 -0.09 12.63
CA GLU A 480 -1.40 -0.15 12.40
C GLU A 480 -1.88 0.63 11.17
#